data_AF-A0AA39SJ78-F1
#
_entry.id   AF-A0AA39SJ78-F1
#
_cell.length_a   1.000
_cell.length_b   1.000
_cell.length_c   1.000
_cell.angle_alpha   90.00
_cell.angle_beta   90.00
_cell.angle_gamma   90.00
#
_symmetry.space_group_name_H-M   'P 1'
#
loop_
_entity.id
_entity.type
_entity.pdbx_description
1 polymer ?
#
loop_
_entity_poly.entity_id
_entity_poly.type
_entity_poly.pdbx_seq_one_letter_code
_entity_poly.pdbx_strand_id
1 'polypeptide(L)'
;MTITASPCIKDSCLMVRGKVVFTQVPQNVVVSPASSDSSAFIGATSTTQSSRHVFSLGFLEKHLLHSLVACIGRSKGQFRTSLQGTPENELQFCIESGDASVQTLQAHEAVFMNSGDNPIELFKDSIEYVHSRFILLGAYSNIKPKRCMLDMKEEEFHLLC
;
A
#
# COMPACT_ATOMS: atom_id res chain seq x y z
N MET A 1 1.14 28.64 -5.95
CA MET A 1 1.61 27.27 -6.23
C MET A 1 0.75 26.32 -5.41
N THR A 2 -0.09 25.51 -6.05
CA THR A 2 -0.97 24.56 -5.36
C THR A 2 -0.16 23.30 -5.08
N ILE A 3 0.17 23.04 -3.81
CA ILE A 3 0.80 21.77 -3.42
C ILE A 3 -0.31 20.74 -3.46
N THR A 4 -0.26 19.81 -4.43
CA THR A 4 -1.18 18.68 -4.48
C THR A 4 -0.89 17.79 -3.28
N ALA A 5 -1.88 17.64 -2.39
CA ALA A 5 -1.77 16.74 -1.25
C ALA A 5 -1.86 15.26 -1.67
N SER A 6 -2.42 14.99 -2.84
CA SER A 6 -2.69 13.65 -3.33
C SER A 6 -1.40 12.96 -3.75
N PRO A 7 -1.20 11.69 -3.34
CA PRO A 7 -0.08 10.90 -3.83
C PRO A 7 -0.06 10.83 -5.36
N CYS A 8 1.11 11.03 -5.97
CA CYS A 8 1.28 10.94 -7.42
C CYS A 8 2.68 10.44 -7.79
N ILE A 9 2.81 9.81 -8.95
CA ILE A 9 4.12 9.39 -9.48
C ILE A 9 4.61 10.45 -10.46
N LYS A 10 5.83 10.93 -10.26
CA LYS A 10 6.53 11.84 -11.17
C LYS A 10 8.01 11.49 -11.22
N ASP A 11 8.58 11.42 -12.42
CA ASP A 11 10.02 11.13 -12.63
C ASP A 11 10.50 9.86 -11.88
N SER A 12 9.68 8.80 -11.90
CA SER A 12 9.90 7.54 -11.14
C SER A 12 9.98 7.69 -9.62
N CYS A 13 9.39 8.75 -9.08
CA CYS A 13 9.28 9.02 -7.66
C CYS A 13 7.81 9.09 -7.25
N LEU A 14 7.43 8.39 -6.17
CA LEU A 14 6.12 8.58 -5.55
C LEU A 14 6.21 9.80 -4.64
N MET A 15 5.44 10.82 -4.94
CA MET A 15 5.41 12.10 -4.24
C MET A 15 4.12 12.25 -3.44
N VAL A 16 4.22 12.83 -2.25
CA VAL A 16 3.09 13.15 -1.37
C VAL A 16 3.32 14.55 -0.80
N ARG A 17 2.37 15.47 -0.97
CA ARG A 17 2.50 16.87 -0.50
C ARG A 17 3.82 17.54 -0.92
N GLY A 18 4.31 17.24 -2.13
CA GLY A 18 5.57 17.77 -2.67
C GLY A 18 6.86 17.12 -2.14
N LYS A 19 6.77 16.10 -1.29
CA LYS A 19 7.93 15.32 -0.80
C LYS A 19 8.00 13.98 -1.50
N VAL A 20 9.21 13.51 -1.79
CA VAL A 20 9.41 12.16 -2.31
C VAL A 20 9.35 11.15 -1.16
N VAL A 21 8.58 10.09 -1.38
CA VAL A 21 8.34 9.00 -0.43
C VAL A 21 9.03 7.72 -0.91
N PHE A 22 8.84 7.38 -2.19
CA PHE A 22 9.58 6.30 -2.83
C PHE A 22 10.34 6.82 -4.04
N THR A 23 11.53 6.28 -4.24
CA THR A 23 12.38 6.49 -5.40
C THR A 23 12.45 5.20 -6.22
N GLN A 24 12.73 5.32 -7.51
CA GLN A 24 12.79 4.17 -8.44
C GLN A 24 11.48 3.36 -8.46
N VAL A 25 10.35 4.07 -8.42
CA VAL A 25 9.03 3.47 -8.54
C VAL A 25 8.91 2.82 -9.93
N PRO A 26 8.64 1.51 -10.02
CA PRO A 26 8.48 0.81 -11.29
C PRO A 26 7.32 1.35 -12.13
N GLN A 27 7.43 1.25 -13.46
CA GLN A 27 6.43 1.77 -14.41
C GLN A 27 5.08 1.04 -14.35
N ASN A 28 5.06 -0.19 -13.83
CA ASN A 28 3.83 -0.96 -13.69
C ASN A 28 3.06 -0.62 -12.41
N VAL A 29 3.57 0.27 -11.55
CA VAL A 29 2.86 0.78 -10.37
C VAL A 29 1.86 1.85 -10.81
N VAL A 30 0.64 1.73 -10.30
CA VAL A 30 -0.48 2.63 -10.59
C VAL A 30 -0.91 3.31 -9.31
N VAL A 31 -1.18 4.62 -9.38
CA VAL A 31 -1.74 5.39 -8.28
C VAL A 31 -3.10 5.93 -8.71
N SER A 32 -4.13 5.59 -7.93
CA SER A 32 -5.50 6.01 -8.15
C SER A 32 -5.93 6.90 -6.99
N PRO A 33 -6.45 8.12 -7.24
CA PRO A 33 -6.96 8.98 -6.17
C PRO A 33 -8.04 8.26 -5.36
N ALA A 34 -8.04 8.46 -4.05
CA ALA A 34 -9.12 8.03 -3.17
C ALA A 34 -10.13 9.17 -2.98
N SER A 35 -11.05 9.04 -2.02
CA SER A 35 -12.13 10.02 -1.84
C SER A 35 -11.67 11.39 -1.34
N SER A 36 -10.47 11.49 -0.78
CA SER A 36 -9.91 12.74 -0.25
C SER A 36 -8.68 13.16 -1.04
N ASP A 37 -8.43 14.47 -1.08
CA ASP A 37 -7.25 15.04 -1.74
C ASP A 37 -5.92 14.64 -1.06
N SER A 38 -5.95 13.97 0.09
CA SER A 38 -4.76 13.56 0.86
C SER A 38 -4.45 12.07 0.76
N SER A 39 -5.29 11.29 0.09
CA SER A 39 -5.20 9.83 0.07
C SER A 39 -5.25 9.26 -1.35
N ALA A 40 -4.65 8.09 -1.52
CA ALA A 40 -4.65 7.37 -2.78
C ALA A 40 -4.54 5.86 -2.54
N PHE A 41 -4.98 5.13 -3.54
CA PHE A 41 -4.74 3.71 -3.69
C PHE A 41 -3.55 3.47 -4.60
N ILE A 42 -2.69 2.54 -4.20
CA ILE A 42 -1.56 2.07 -4.97
C ILE A 42 -1.85 0.64 -5.41
N GLY A 43 -1.62 0.39 -6.69
CA GLY A 43 -1.78 -0.89 -7.34
C GLY A 43 -0.61 -1.19 -8.27
N ALA A 44 -0.66 -2.34 -8.92
CA ALA A 44 0.32 -2.67 -9.96
C ALA A 44 -0.26 -3.63 -11.01
N THR A 45 0.38 -3.65 -12.17
CA THR A 45 0.07 -4.55 -13.27
C THR A 45 1.21 -5.54 -13.51
N SER A 46 0.86 -6.71 -14.03
CA SER A 46 1.76 -7.81 -14.37
C SER A 46 1.47 -8.28 -15.79
N THR A 47 2.51 -8.77 -16.47
CA THR A 47 2.38 -9.35 -17.82
C THR A 47 2.00 -10.82 -17.80
N THR A 48 2.11 -11.47 -16.64
CA THR A 48 1.85 -12.90 -16.47
C THR A 48 0.69 -13.12 -15.51
N GLN A 49 -0.22 -14.06 -15.80
CA GLN A 49 -1.25 -14.44 -14.84
C GLN A 49 -0.64 -15.28 -13.72
N SER A 50 -1.02 -14.97 -12.48
CA SER A 50 -0.62 -15.74 -11.30
C SER A 50 -1.64 -15.57 -10.18
N SER A 51 -1.75 -16.59 -9.33
CA SER A 51 -2.45 -16.51 -8.05
C SER A 51 -1.63 -15.78 -6.99
N ARG A 52 -0.33 -15.58 -7.22
CA ARG A 52 0.59 -14.83 -6.35
C ARG A 52 1.43 -13.84 -7.16
N HIS A 53 1.40 -12.57 -6.77
CA HIS A 53 2.28 -11.53 -7.31
C HIS A 53 2.99 -10.81 -6.18
N VAL A 54 4.26 -10.49 -6.42
CA VAL A 54 5.03 -9.59 -5.55
C VAL A 54 5.44 -8.40 -6.40
N PHE A 55 5.04 -7.20 -5.98
CA PHE A 55 5.28 -5.96 -6.68
C PHE A 55 6.15 -5.04 -5.83
N SER A 56 7.14 -4.41 -6.45
CA SER A 56 7.96 -3.39 -5.80
C SER A 56 7.30 -2.01 -5.89
N LEU A 57 7.35 -1.26 -4.77
CA LEU A 57 6.99 0.15 -4.70
C LEU A 57 8.22 1.06 -4.84
N GLY A 58 9.41 0.48 -4.95
CA GLY A 58 10.68 1.20 -4.97
C GLY A 58 11.30 1.37 -3.58
N PHE A 59 12.28 2.27 -3.51
CA PHE A 59 13.09 2.49 -2.32
C PHE A 59 12.59 3.67 -1.51
N LEU A 60 12.39 3.44 -0.21
CA LEU A 60 11.93 4.45 0.71
C LEU A 60 12.98 5.57 0.90
N GLU A 61 12.52 6.80 0.74
CA GLU A 61 13.31 8.00 1.04
C GLU A 61 13.24 8.37 2.54
N LYS A 62 14.23 9.13 3.04
CA LYS A 62 14.46 9.43 4.48
C LYS A 62 13.34 10.22 5.19
N HIS A 63 12.17 10.39 4.59
CA HIS A 63 11.05 11.09 5.20
C HIS A 63 9.92 10.12 5.55
N LEU A 64 9.47 10.26 6.80
CA LEU A 64 8.46 9.45 7.46
C LEU A 64 7.25 9.25 6.53
N LEU A 65 7.04 8.00 6.10
CA LEU A 65 5.71 7.55 5.71
C LEU A 65 4.81 7.74 6.93
N HIS A 66 3.85 8.66 6.84
CA HIS A 66 2.97 8.93 7.97
C HIS A 66 1.90 7.82 8.12
N SER A 67 1.39 7.23 7.02
CA SER A 67 0.59 6.01 7.08
C SER A 67 0.52 5.27 5.74
N LEU A 68 0.81 3.97 5.75
CA LEU A 68 0.46 3.01 4.70
C LEU A 68 -0.37 1.90 5.32
N VAL A 69 -1.48 1.57 4.68
CA VAL A 69 -2.35 0.47 5.10
C VAL A 69 -2.45 -0.51 3.94
N ALA A 70 -2.08 -1.76 4.18
CA ALA A 70 -2.32 -2.83 3.21
C ALA A 70 -3.83 -3.05 3.07
N CYS A 71 -4.37 -2.87 1.87
CA CYS A 71 -5.77 -3.12 1.59
C CYS A 71 -5.94 -4.54 1.07
N ILE A 72 -6.84 -5.30 1.67
CA ILE A 72 -7.30 -6.54 1.05
C ILE A 72 -8.25 -6.14 -0.08
N GLY A 73 -7.71 -6.11 -1.30
CA GLY A 73 -8.37 -5.56 -2.47
C GLY A 73 -9.74 -6.20 -2.71
N ARG A 74 -10.70 -5.39 -3.18
CA ARG A 74 -12.03 -5.84 -3.64
C ARG A 74 -11.96 -6.65 -4.94
N SER A 75 -10.84 -7.30 -5.27
CA SER A 75 -10.80 -8.36 -6.30
C SER A 75 -11.57 -9.57 -5.78
N LYS A 76 -12.90 -9.45 -5.71
CA LYS A 76 -13.88 -10.46 -5.33
C LYS A 76 -13.53 -11.30 -4.10
N GLY A 77 -12.83 -10.73 -3.11
CA GLY A 77 -12.46 -11.41 -1.86
C GLY A 77 -11.52 -12.61 -2.03
N GLN A 78 -10.92 -12.81 -3.21
CA GLN A 78 -10.11 -14.00 -3.48
C GLN A 78 -8.61 -13.77 -3.28
N PHE A 79 -8.16 -12.53 -3.08
CA PHE A 79 -6.76 -12.20 -2.87
C PHE A 79 -6.56 -11.51 -1.53
N ARG A 80 -5.50 -11.90 -0.83
CA ARG A 80 -4.97 -11.24 0.36
C ARG A 80 -3.84 -10.33 -0.07
N THR A 81 -3.66 -9.21 0.62
CA THR A 81 -2.51 -8.31 0.41
C THR A 81 -1.66 -8.24 1.67
N SER A 82 -0.35 -8.27 1.50
CA SER A 82 0.62 -7.99 2.56
C SER A 82 1.65 -6.96 2.10
N LEU A 83 2.17 -6.19 3.06
CA LEU A 83 3.31 -5.30 2.85
C LEU A 83 4.57 -5.97 3.42
N GLN A 84 5.69 -5.80 2.72
CA GLN A 84 6.96 -6.38 3.09
C GLN A 84 8.11 -5.41 2.80
N GLY A 85 8.92 -5.15 3.83
CA GLY A 85 10.16 -4.40 3.70
C GLY A 85 11.37 -5.29 3.42
N THR A 86 12.42 -4.69 2.85
CA THR A 86 13.75 -5.31 2.71
C THR A 86 14.82 -4.54 3.50
N PRO A 87 15.98 -5.16 3.82
CA PRO A 87 17.12 -4.49 4.45
C PRO A 87 17.68 -3.30 3.65
N GLU A 88 17.42 -3.26 2.35
CA GLU A 88 17.81 -2.22 1.39
C GLU A 88 16.86 -1.01 1.41
N ASN A 89 15.80 -1.06 2.24
CA ASN A 89 14.69 -0.10 2.28
C ASN A 89 13.82 -0.12 1.02
N GLU A 90 13.79 -1.24 0.31
CA GLU A 90 12.76 -1.47 -0.68
C GLU A 90 11.46 -1.86 0.04
N LEU A 91 10.34 -1.32 -0.41
CA LEU A 91 9.03 -1.76 0.03
C LEU A 91 8.35 -2.50 -1.11
N GLN A 92 7.79 -3.65 -0.80
CA GLN A 92 7.06 -4.49 -1.73
C GLN A 92 5.67 -4.78 -1.15
N PHE A 93 4.70 -5.01 -2.03
CA PHE A 93 3.42 -5.59 -1.64
C PHE A 93 3.20 -6.90 -2.37
N CYS A 94 2.69 -7.88 -1.65
CA CYS A 94 2.33 -9.17 -2.20
C CYS A 94 0.81 -9.26 -2.25
N ILE A 95 0.28 -9.71 -3.39
CA ILE A 95 -1.09 -10.20 -3.48
C ILE A 95 -1.08 -11.71 -3.69
N GLU A 96 -1.90 -12.43 -2.94
CA GLU A 96 -1.97 -13.88 -3.03
C GLU A 96 -3.38 -14.40 -2.84
N SER A 97 -3.83 -15.27 -3.74
CA SER A 97 -5.01 -16.08 -3.57
C SER A 97 -4.69 -17.40 -2.87
N GLY A 98 -5.58 -17.85 -2.01
CA GLY A 98 -5.54 -19.21 -1.45
C GLY A 98 -5.95 -20.31 -2.43
N ASP A 99 -6.42 -19.92 -3.63
CA ASP A 99 -6.84 -20.83 -4.69
C ASP A 99 -5.97 -20.61 -5.94
N ALA A 100 -5.26 -21.66 -6.38
CA ALA A 100 -4.37 -21.59 -7.54
C ALA A 100 -5.09 -21.39 -8.88
N SER A 101 -6.40 -21.71 -8.95
CA SER A 101 -7.23 -21.47 -10.12
C SER A 101 -7.61 -19.99 -10.26
N VAL A 102 -7.55 -19.24 -9.16
CA VAL A 102 -7.81 -17.81 -9.17
C VAL A 102 -6.52 -17.07 -9.52
N GLN A 103 -6.49 -16.51 -10.72
CA GLN A 103 -5.33 -15.78 -11.22
C GLN A 103 -5.72 -14.36 -11.64
N THR A 104 -4.78 -13.43 -11.48
CA THR A 104 -4.95 -12.05 -11.93
C THR A 104 -3.72 -11.58 -12.69
N LEU A 105 -3.91 -10.55 -13.52
CA LEU A 105 -2.83 -9.77 -14.15
C LEU A 105 -2.56 -8.47 -13.41
N GLN A 106 -3.41 -8.08 -12.45
CA GLN A 106 -3.36 -6.75 -11.86
C GLN A 106 -3.91 -6.73 -10.44
N ALA A 107 -3.39 -5.81 -9.65
CA ALA A 107 -3.83 -5.47 -8.32
C ALA A 107 -4.31 -4.02 -8.33
N HIS A 108 -5.62 -3.79 -8.43
CA HIS A 108 -6.19 -2.47 -8.22
C HIS A 108 -6.44 -2.28 -6.73
N GLU A 109 -6.03 -1.12 -6.19
CA GLU A 109 -6.28 -0.77 -4.79
C GLU A 109 -5.69 -1.74 -3.75
N ALA A 110 -4.45 -2.20 -4.00
CA ALA A 110 -3.75 -3.13 -3.12
C ALA A 110 -3.24 -2.47 -1.83
N VAL A 111 -2.82 -1.20 -1.90
CA VAL A 111 -2.29 -0.47 -0.75
C VAL A 111 -2.98 0.88 -0.67
N PHE A 112 -3.49 1.25 0.49
CA PHE A 112 -3.98 2.59 0.76
C PHE A 112 -2.87 3.43 1.37
N MET A 113 -2.66 4.60 0.79
CA MET A 113 -1.75 5.61 1.30
C MET A 113 -2.57 6.81 1.74
N ASN A 114 -2.30 7.27 2.95
CA ASN A 114 -2.88 8.50 3.47
C ASN A 114 -1.78 9.43 3.97
N SER A 115 -2.05 10.72 3.92
CA SER A 115 -1.12 11.75 4.38
C SER A 115 -1.83 12.75 5.28
N GLY A 116 -1.16 13.09 6.38
CA GLY A 116 -1.68 14.02 7.39
C GLY A 116 -0.57 14.49 8.31
N ASP A 117 -0.90 15.41 9.21
CA ASP A 117 0.07 16.04 10.10
C ASP A 117 0.17 15.35 11.47
N ASN A 118 -0.92 14.75 11.95
CA ASN A 118 -0.98 14.01 13.21
C ASN A 118 -0.94 12.49 12.93
N PRO A 119 0.10 11.76 13.34
CA PRO A 119 0.24 10.33 13.03
C PRO A 119 -0.82 9.45 13.71
N ILE A 120 -1.31 9.81 14.90
CA ILE A 120 -2.30 9.02 15.64
C ILE A 120 -3.68 9.15 14.99
N GLU A 121 -4.06 10.37 14.63
CA GLU A 121 -5.32 10.63 13.90
C GLU A 121 -5.25 10.01 12.51
N LEU A 122 -4.14 10.22 11.80
CA LEU A 122 -3.95 9.66 10.47
C LEU A 122 -4.09 8.14 10.44
N PHE A 123 -3.54 7.44 11.44
CA PHE A 123 -3.68 6.00 11.55
C PHE A 123 -5.13 5.58 11.78
N LYS A 124 -5.84 6.23 12.70
CA LYS A 124 -7.26 5.98 12.97
C LYS A 124 -8.11 6.22 11.73
N ASP A 125 -7.96 7.37 11.10
CA ASP A 125 -8.70 7.75 9.90
C ASP A 125 -8.43 6.78 8.75
N SER A 126 -7.17 6.33 8.61
CA SER A 126 -6.80 5.37 7.57
C SER A 126 -7.40 4.00 7.81
N ILE A 127 -7.40 3.52 9.05
CA ILE A 127 -8.07 2.27 9.41
C ILE A 127 -9.58 2.39 9.22
N GLU A 128 -10.20 3.47 9.70
CA GLU A 128 -11.64 3.68 9.58
C GLU A 128 -12.05 3.75 8.10
N TYR A 129 -11.29 4.47 7.29
CA TYR A 129 -11.54 4.56 5.85
C TYR A 129 -11.44 3.20 5.16
N VAL A 130 -10.36 2.45 5.44
CA VAL A 130 -10.16 1.12 4.86
C VAL A 130 -11.22 0.16 5.37
N HIS A 131 -11.57 0.17 6.65
CA HIS A 131 -12.59 -0.69 7.24
C HIS A 131 -14.01 -0.36 6.73
N SER A 132 -14.32 0.92 6.52
CA SER A 132 -15.60 1.35 5.95
C SER A 132 -15.78 0.90 4.49
N ARG A 133 -14.69 0.78 3.73
CA ARG A 133 -14.73 0.42 2.29
C ARG A 133 -14.32 -1.02 1.95
N PHE A 134 -13.52 -1.66 2.80
CA PHE A 134 -12.86 -2.96 2.58
C PHE A 134 -13.05 -3.86 3.80
N ILE A 135 -13.12 -5.17 3.54
CA ILE A 135 -13.60 -6.15 4.53
C ILE A 135 -12.52 -6.49 5.57
N LEU A 136 -11.22 -6.29 5.31
CA LEU A 136 -10.12 -6.74 6.19
C LEU A 136 -8.84 -5.88 6.05
N LEU A 137 -8.09 -5.76 7.15
CA LEU A 137 -6.73 -5.20 7.22
C LEU A 137 -5.70 -6.32 6.93
N GLY A 138 -4.75 -6.08 6.03
CA GLY A 138 -3.73 -7.06 5.67
C GLY A 138 -2.66 -7.29 6.75
N ALA A 139 -1.97 -8.43 6.70
CA ALA A 139 -0.86 -8.77 7.59
C ALA A 139 0.49 -8.26 7.02
N TYR A 140 1.41 -7.84 7.88
CA TYR A 140 2.76 -7.37 7.53
C TYR A 140 3.81 -8.46 7.81
N SER A 141 4.83 -8.59 6.95
CA SER A 141 5.96 -9.51 7.18
C SER A 141 6.99 -8.91 8.14
N ASN A 142 7.48 -9.67 9.13
CA ASN A 142 8.31 -9.25 10.28
C ASN A 142 9.60 -8.44 9.95
N ILE A 143 9.99 -8.34 8.68
CA ILE A 143 11.18 -7.59 8.24
C ILE A 143 10.87 -6.10 8.19
N LYS A 144 11.35 -5.36 9.20
CA LYS A 144 11.22 -3.89 9.28
C LYS A 144 12.26 -3.20 8.36
N PRO A 145 11.86 -2.26 7.49
CA PRO A 145 12.81 -1.46 6.72
C PRO A 145 13.66 -0.63 7.68
N LYS A 146 14.96 -0.46 7.41
CA LYS A 146 15.87 0.32 8.28
C LYS A 146 15.43 1.78 8.46
N ARG A 147 14.60 2.31 7.56
CA ARG A 147 14.17 3.72 7.50
C ARG A 147 12.67 3.95 7.72
N CYS A 148 11.88 2.91 8.00
CA CYS A 148 10.46 3.05 8.32
C CYS A 148 10.20 2.76 9.80
N MET A 149 9.53 3.68 10.50
CA MET A 149 8.70 3.30 11.65
C MET A 149 7.30 3.02 11.12
N LEU A 150 7.00 1.74 10.86
CA LEU A 150 5.62 1.31 10.71
C LEU A 150 5.06 1.14 12.12
N ASP A 151 4.05 1.93 12.48
CA ASP A 151 3.28 1.68 13.70
C ASP A 151 2.39 0.46 13.42
N MET A 152 2.92 -0.71 13.79
CA MET A 152 2.29 -2.00 13.56
C MET A 152 1.43 -2.30 14.79
N LYS A 153 0.14 -1.97 14.71
CA LYS A 153 -0.80 -2.67 15.58
C LYS A 153 -1.14 -4.00 14.92
N GLU A 154 -0.46 -5.04 15.37
CA GLU A 154 -0.87 -6.43 15.18
C GLU A 154 -2.14 -6.63 16.00
N GLU A 155 -3.26 -6.05 15.54
CA GLU A 155 -4.56 -6.43 16.08
C GLU A 155 -4.87 -7.79 15.47
N GLU A 156 -4.89 -8.84 16.30
CA GLU A 156 -5.44 -10.14 15.95
C GLU A 156 -6.90 -9.96 15.51
N PHE A 157 -7.12 -9.76 14.22
CA PHE A 157 -8.46 -9.93 13.67
C PHE A 157 -8.67 -11.42 13.51
N HIS A 158 -9.37 -11.99 14.50
CA HIS A 158 -9.91 -13.34 14.43
C HIS A 158 -10.51 -13.58 13.04
N LEU A 159 -9.94 -14.56 12.35
CA LEU A 159 -10.54 -15.20 11.19
C LEU A 159 -12.02 -15.50 11.51
N LEU A 160 -12.95 -14.76 10.93
CA LEU A 160 -14.26 -15.31 10.61
C LEU A 160 -14.06 -16.05 9.28
N CYS A 161 -13.85 -17.36 9.41
CA CYS A 161 -13.96 -18.33 8.33
C CYS A 161 -15.31 -18.21 7.60
#